data_AF-A0A9W7L5S3-F1
#
_entry.id   AF-A0A9W7L5S3-F1
#
_cell.length_a   1.000
_cell.length_b   1.000
_cell.length_c   1.000
_cell.angle_alpha   90.00
_cell.angle_beta   90.00
_cell.angle_gamma   90.00
#
_symmetry.space_group_name_H-M   'P 1'
#
loop_
_entity.id
_entity.type
_entity.pdbx_description
1 polymer ?
#
loop_
_entity_poly.entity_id
_entity_poly.type
_entity_poly.pdbx_seq_one_letter_code
_entity_poly.pdbx_strand_id
1 'polypeptide(L)'
;MGRKRVVFCHGLESGPSGRKARYLRRHFPSTIVPDLEMSAFSLAKRNSFIRKNLNVRASLIGCAKIALAAIEQQTDPDDDVILVGSSWGGLVALSLITDHGFKPYKTVLIAPALSIHGIAARFFPDFMPSCLPSEMSIVLIHGTADETVNFKSSQELAAKFPQQITFTVVENGDHRLNDYLINPSKGYPEGRLLEILKRTCQAEQAPQSVPMSVSSTGGATLSDFKNFHGMLISPYLAKLCIAQFSGGKVLFMPLSTPPSRYEDYLFKGSDITLFSYYLVTMYSFTMLSTLLRCTELLAAEESLTGGGLDLKKSGDLPQDVLLFLGKNVAVIRYFSYNFKTPKLRVKMWHVVDRNTGVVNLVEIFDLGIISPVTAGLGVVMATSEGKLVAIIGDSDTVSGFLLAGCGHRTPTSTNFLVVEPTTPVSRVEDCFNSLIARTDIGIILINQHVANTIRHVLSRYSEVVPTVLEIPSKDHPYDPEKDYIMQRVNMYLGAGQE
;
A
#
# COMPACT_ATOMS: atom_id res chain seq x y z
N MET A 1 -18.71 -9.29 -27.74
CA MET A 1 -18.02 -7.99 -27.54
C MET A 1 -18.96 -7.10 -26.77
N GLY A 2 -18.47 -6.57 -25.65
CA GLY A 2 -19.21 -5.64 -24.80
C GLY A 2 -19.62 -4.38 -25.53
N ARG A 3 -20.63 -3.68 -25.03
CA ARG A 3 -20.95 -2.35 -25.54
C ARG A 3 -19.88 -1.38 -25.02
N LYS A 4 -19.32 -0.55 -25.91
CA LYS A 4 -18.34 0.45 -25.52
C LYS A 4 -19.01 1.62 -24.79
N ARG A 5 -18.56 1.94 -23.58
CA ARG A 5 -19.10 3.00 -22.72
C ARG A 5 -18.03 4.04 -22.43
N VAL A 6 -18.28 5.30 -22.77
CA VAL A 6 -17.36 6.40 -22.42
C VAL A 6 -17.69 6.91 -21.03
N VAL A 7 -16.69 6.98 -20.17
CA VAL A 7 -16.79 7.59 -18.83
C VAL A 7 -15.83 8.77 -18.78
N PHE A 8 -16.33 9.95 -18.44
CA PHE A 8 -15.52 11.16 -18.39
C PHE A 8 -15.40 11.74 -16.98
N CYS A 9 -14.19 11.71 -16.42
CA CYS A 9 -13.82 12.40 -15.20
C CYS A 9 -13.42 13.85 -15.55
N HIS A 10 -14.27 14.81 -15.18
CA HIS A 10 -14.07 16.23 -15.50
C HIS A 10 -12.99 16.88 -14.61
N GLY A 11 -12.46 18.04 -15.03
CA GLY A 11 -11.49 18.80 -14.24
C GLY A 11 -12.12 19.54 -13.06
N LEU A 12 -11.27 20.01 -12.13
CA LEU A 12 -11.68 20.83 -10.99
C LEU A 12 -12.50 22.05 -11.48
N GLU A 13 -13.59 22.37 -10.79
CA GLU A 13 -14.54 23.45 -11.14
C GLU A 13 -15.26 23.39 -12.49
N SER A 14 -15.00 22.38 -13.34
CA SER A 14 -15.67 22.29 -14.65
C SER A 14 -17.09 21.71 -14.57
N GLY A 15 -17.32 20.79 -13.63
CA GLY A 15 -18.59 20.08 -13.45
C GLY A 15 -18.98 19.15 -14.61
N PRO A 16 -20.12 18.45 -14.47
CA PRO A 16 -20.61 17.50 -15.47
C PRO A 16 -21.19 18.17 -16.73
N SER A 17 -21.35 19.49 -16.74
CA SER A 17 -21.85 20.29 -17.87
C SER A 17 -20.77 21.08 -18.63
N GLY A 18 -19.49 20.83 -18.29
CA GLY A 18 -18.35 21.50 -18.93
C GLY A 18 -18.23 21.22 -20.43
N ARG A 19 -17.43 22.05 -21.14
CA ARG A 19 -17.29 22.00 -22.61
C ARG A 19 -16.96 20.60 -23.15
N LYS A 20 -15.95 19.93 -22.59
CA LYS A 20 -15.56 18.56 -22.98
C LYS A 20 -16.63 17.52 -22.65
N ALA A 21 -17.34 17.65 -21.52
CA ALA A 21 -18.44 16.77 -21.17
C ALA A 21 -19.61 16.89 -22.17
N ARG A 22 -19.98 18.12 -22.55
CA ARG A 22 -21.01 18.36 -23.59
C ARG A 22 -20.58 17.84 -24.95
N TYR A 23 -19.33 18.06 -25.32
CA TYR A 23 -18.75 17.52 -26.56
C TYR A 23 -18.84 15.99 -26.59
N LEU A 24 -18.40 15.30 -25.53
CA LEU A 24 -18.46 13.84 -25.46
C LEU A 24 -19.90 13.33 -25.51
N ARG A 25 -20.84 13.93 -24.78
CA ARG A 25 -22.27 13.56 -24.86
C ARG A 25 -22.89 13.80 -26.24
N ARG A 26 -22.41 14.81 -27.00
CA ARG A 26 -22.90 15.05 -28.36
C ARG A 26 -22.52 13.91 -29.31
N HIS A 27 -21.29 13.40 -29.22
CA HIS A 27 -20.79 12.35 -30.11
C HIS A 27 -20.99 10.92 -29.58
N PHE A 28 -21.09 10.77 -28.26
CA PHE A 28 -21.34 9.53 -27.54
C PHE A 28 -22.46 9.78 -26.52
N PRO A 29 -23.75 9.71 -26.92
CA PRO A 29 -24.89 10.08 -26.06
C PRO A 29 -24.97 9.33 -24.74
N SER A 30 -24.41 8.12 -24.68
CA SER A 30 -24.32 7.32 -23.46
C SER A 30 -23.11 7.63 -22.57
N THR A 31 -22.43 8.76 -22.77
CA THR A 31 -21.29 9.15 -21.95
C THR A 31 -21.71 9.40 -20.51
N ILE A 32 -21.09 8.68 -19.59
CA ILE A 32 -21.26 8.86 -18.15
C ILE A 32 -20.31 9.98 -17.70
N VAL A 33 -20.85 11.00 -17.05
CA VAL A 33 -20.05 12.11 -16.48
C VAL A 33 -20.51 12.32 -15.05
N PRO A 34 -19.88 11.66 -14.05
CA PRO A 34 -20.24 11.85 -12.66
C PRO A 34 -19.93 13.29 -12.23
N ASP A 35 -20.80 13.88 -11.40
CA ASP A 35 -20.40 15.05 -10.63
C ASP A 35 -19.50 14.58 -9.49
N LEU A 36 -18.21 14.85 -9.60
CA LEU A 36 -17.23 14.40 -8.63
C LEU A 36 -17.30 15.17 -7.30
N GLU A 37 -18.28 16.07 -7.13
CA GLU A 37 -18.55 16.79 -5.88
C GLU A 37 -17.30 17.51 -5.36
N MET A 38 -16.52 18.08 -6.26
CA MET A 38 -15.20 18.65 -5.98
C MET A 38 -15.12 20.14 -6.29
N SER A 39 -14.34 20.84 -5.48
CA SER A 39 -14.01 22.25 -5.63
C SER A 39 -12.78 22.59 -4.79
N ALA A 40 -11.97 23.56 -5.22
CA ALA A 40 -10.93 24.09 -4.37
C ALA A 40 -11.52 24.75 -3.11
N PHE A 41 -12.63 25.49 -3.25
CA PHE A 41 -13.07 26.44 -2.22
C PHE A 41 -14.49 26.21 -1.66
N SER A 42 -15.34 25.45 -2.36
CA SER A 42 -16.74 25.30 -1.96
C SER A 42 -16.96 24.29 -0.83
N LEU A 43 -17.36 24.75 0.35
CA LEU A 43 -17.73 23.88 1.48
C LEU A 43 -18.96 23.00 1.22
N ALA A 44 -19.83 23.39 0.28
CA ALA A 44 -21.01 22.61 -0.08
C ALA A 44 -20.63 21.25 -0.68
N LYS A 45 -19.53 21.20 -1.43
CA LYS A 45 -19.08 20.04 -2.19
C LYS A 45 -18.28 19.07 -1.32
N ARG A 46 -18.66 17.78 -1.33
CA ARG A 46 -18.14 16.76 -0.40
C ARG A 46 -16.64 16.52 -0.52
N ASN A 47 -16.11 16.59 -1.73
CA ASN A 47 -14.70 16.41 -2.06
C ASN A 47 -13.99 17.75 -2.25
N SER A 48 -14.49 18.83 -1.66
CA SER A 48 -13.77 20.10 -1.69
C SER A 48 -12.47 20.05 -0.86
N PHE A 49 -11.42 20.70 -1.35
CA PHE A 49 -10.15 20.78 -0.64
C PHE A 49 -10.31 21.47 0.71
N ILE A 50 -10.96 22.64 0.78
CA ILE A 50 -11.20 23.32 2.07
C ILE A 50 -12.02 22.44 3.02
N ARG A 51 -13.08 21.77 2.52
CA ARG A 51 -13.89 20.85 3.35
C ARG A 51 -13.09 19.67 3.89
N LYS A 52 -12.04 19.26 3.18
CA LYS A 52 -11.12 18.18 3.57
C LYS A 52 -9.86 18.72 4.28
N ASN A 53 -9.89 19.94 4.82
CA ASN A 53 -8.75 20.59 5.49
C ASN A 53 -7.49 20.60 4.62
N LEU A 54 -7.66 20.90 3.33
CA LEU A 54 -6.61 20.88 2.29
C LEU A 54 -5.96 19.50 2.06
N ASN A 55 -6.55 18.41 2.55
CA ASN A 55 -6.10 17.06 2.26
C ASN A 55 -6.51 16.66 0.82
N VAL A 56 -5.62 16.97 -0.12
CA VAL A 56 -5.76 16.69 -1.56
C VAL A 56 -5.99 15.20 -1.82
N ARG A 57 -5.31 14.31 -1.09
CA ARG A 57 -5.48 12.85 -1.23
C ARG A 57 -6.86 12.38 -0.80
N ALA A 58 -7.41 12.93 0.28
CA ALA A 58 -8.77 12.62 0.73
C ALA A 58 -9.84 13.09 -0.28
N SER A 59 -9.61 14.23 -0.94
CA SER A 59 -10.45 14.68 -2.06
C SER A 59 -10.35 13.74 -3.26
N LEU A 60 -9.12 13.32 -3.63
CA LEU A 60 -8.87 12.40 -4.75
C LEU A 60 -9.60 11.06 -4.55
N ILE A 61 -9.43 10.43 -3.38
CA ILE A 61 -10.10 9.18 -3.01
C ILE A 61 -11.62 9.35 -3.05
N GLY A 62 -12.14 10.47 -2.54
CA GLY A 62 -13.57 10.76 -2.57
C GLY A 62 -14.11 10.91 -4.00
N CYS A 63 -13.37 11.55 -4.89
CA CYS A 63 -13.73 11.68 -6.30
C CYS A 63 -13.70 10.30 -7.00
N ALA A 64 -12.66 9.51 -6.77
CA ALA A 64 -12.52 8.17 -7.35
C ALA A 64 -13.66 7.24 -6.90
N LYS A 65 -14.06 7.27 -5.62
CA LYS A 65 -15.23 6.51 -5.13
C LYS A 65 -16.53 6.89 -5.84
N ILE A 66 -16.78 8.19 -6.06
CA ILE A 66 -17.98 8.63 -6.80
C ILE A 66 -17.92 8.16 -8.25
N ALA A 67 -16.75 8.28 -8.90
CA ALA A 67 -16.57 7.84 -10.27
C ALA A 67 -16.79 6.33 -10.42
N LEU A 68 -16.21 5.52 -9.52
CA LEU A 68 -16.36 4.07 -9.53
C LEU A 68 -17.83 3.65 -9.32
N ALA A 69 -18.51 4.25 -8.34
CA ALA A 69 -19.93 3.98 -8.09
C ALA A 69 -20.80 4.36 -9.30
N ALA A 70 -20.48 5.45 -10.00
CA ALA A 70 -21.21 5.85 -11.20
C ALA A 70 -20.99 4.89 -12.38
N ILE A 71 -19.79 4.29 -12.49
CA ILE A 71 -19.50 3.23 -13.47
C ILE A 71 -20.33 2.00 -13.12
N GLU A 72 -20.19 1.47 -11.91
CA GLU A 72 -20.89 0.26 -11.43
C GLU A 72 -22.42 0.36 -11.57
N GLN A 73 -23.00 1.54 -11.39
CA GLN A 73 -24.45 1.76 -11.50
C GLN A 73 -24.96 1.94 -12.94
N GLN A 74 -24.10 2.27 -13.91
CA GLN A 74 -24.51 2.70 -15.25
C GLN A 74 -23.83 1.93 -16.40
N THR A 75 -23.04 0.91 -16.07
CA THR A 75 -22.41 -0.01 -17.03
C THR A 75 -22.69 -1.45 -16.62
N ASP A 76 -22.87 -2.33 -17.61
CA ASP A 76 -22.96 -3.77 -17.35
C ASP A 76 -21.56 -4.36 -17.12
N PRO A 77 -21.42 -5.51 -16.42
CA PRO A 77 -20.12 -6.14 -16.18
C PRO A 77 -19.35 -6.49 -17.46
N ASP A 78 -20.07 -6.70 -18.56
CA ASP A 78 -19.50 -7.03 -19.86
C ASP A 78 -19.19 -5.78 -20.71
N ASP A 79 -19.50 -4.56 -20.23
CA ASP A 79 -19.24 -3.33 -20.99
C ASP A 79 -17.75 -2.97 -21.04
N ASP A 80 -17.27 -2.63 -22.24
CA ASP A 80 -15.92 -2.14 -22.46
C ASP A 80 -15.85 -0.64 -22.11
N VAL A 81 -15.36 -0.31 -20.92
CA VAL A 81 -15.28 1.09 -20.46
C VAL A 81 -14.07 1.81 -21.04
N ILE A 82 -14.32 2.92 -21.75
CA ILE A 82 -13.32 3.88 -22.20
C ILE A 82 -13.28 5.03 -21.18
N LEU A 83 -12.21 5.06 -20.39
CA LEU A 83 -12.04 6.04 -19.33
C LEU A 83 -11.31 7.28 -19.84
N VAL A 84 -11.96 8.44 -19.77
CA VAL A 84 -11.41 9.73 -20.20
C VAL A 84 -11.28 10.64 -18.98
N GLY A 85 -10.11 11.20 -18.74
CA GLY A 85 -9.88 12.10 -17.60
C GLY A 85 -9.17 13.38 -18.03
N SER A 86 -9.59 14.53 -17.52
CA SER A 86 -8.94 15.82 -17.81
C SER A 86 -8.54 16.59 -16.55
N SER A 87 -7.32 17.14 -16.50
CA SER A 87 -6.81 17.89 -15.35
C SER A 87 -6.91 17.05 -14.07
N TRP A 88 -7.54 17.55 -13.01
CA TRP A 88 -7.84 16.77 -11.81
C TRP A 88 -8.61 15.47 -12.11
N GLY A 89 -9.53 15.47 -13.08
CA GLY A 89 -10.21 14.26 -13.53
C GLY A 89 -9.27 13.24 -14.19
N GLY A 90 -8.15 13.70 -14.76
CA GLY A 90 -7.08 12.82 -15.25
C GLY A 90 -6.34 12.13 -14.10
N LEU A 91 -6.12 12.85 -12.99
CA LEU A 91 -5.58 12.27 -11.77
C LEU A 91 -6.57 11.28 -11.13
N VAL A 92 -7.87 11.60 -11.11
CA VAL A 92 -8.93 10.68 -10.66
C VAL A 92 -8.96 9.41 -11.52
N ALA A 93 -8.85 9.55 -12.84
CA ALA A 93 -8.82 8.40 -13.76
C ALA A 93 -7.61 7.50 -13.48
N LEU A 94 -6.43 8.07 -13.23
CA LEU A 94 -5.25 7.30 -12.82
C LEU A 94 -5.46 6.61 -11.46
N SER A 95 -6.03 7.31 -10.47
CA SER A 95 -6.32 6.73 -9.15
C SER A 95 -7.33 5.57 -9.24
N LEU A 96 -8.34 5.66 -10.11
CA LEU A 96 -9.25 4.54 -10.38
C LEU A 96 -8.48 3.29 -10.81
N ILE A 97 -7.51 3.47 -11.70
CA ILE A 97 -6.67 2.39 -12.23
C ILE A 97 -5.72 1.84 -11.16
N THR A 98 -4.97 2.73 -10.50
CA THR A 98 -3.83 2.35 -9.66
C THR A 98 -4.21 2.05 -8.22
N ASP A 99 -5.13 2.82 -7.66
CA ASP A 99 -5.49 2.75 -6.24
C ASP A 99 -6.75 1.91 -6.03
N HIS A 100 -7.67 1.92 -7.00
CA HIS A 100 -8.95 1.20 -6.94
C HIS A 100 -9.00 -0.05 -7.84
N GLY A 101 -7.95 -0.32 -8.63
CA GLY A 101 -7.83 -1.53 -9.45
C GLY A 101 -8.84 -1.62 -10.60
N PHE A 102 -9.46 -0.51 -10.98
CA PHE A 102 -10.38 -0.46 -12.11
C PHE A 102 -9.65 -0.74 -13.42
N LYS A 103 -10.20 -1.64 -14.24
CA LYS A 103 -9.59 -2.07 -15.51
C LYS A 103 -10.41 -1.53 -16.69
N PRO A 104 -10.16 -0.30 -17.16
CA PRO A 104 -10.81 0.20 -18.36
C PRO A 104 -10.28 -0.53 -19.60
N TYR A 105 -11.15 -0.69 -20.61
CA TYR A 105 -10.77 -1.17 -21.94
C TYR A 105 -9.66 -0.30 -22.53
N LYS A 106 -9.82 1.03 -22.44
CA LYS A 106 -8.83 2.03 -22.88
C LYS A 106 -8.91 3.29 -22.03
N THR A 107 -7.79 4.02 -21.94
CA THR A 107 -7.72 5.27 -21.16
C THR A 107 -7.23 6.44 -22.02
N VAL A 108 -7.86 7.61 -21.89
CA VAL A 108 -7.39 8.88 -22.47
C VAL A 108 -7.20 9.91 -21.37
N LEU A 109 -5.98 10.40 -21.18
CA LEU A 109 -5.62 11.40 -20.18
C LEU A 109 -5.29 12.73 -20.86
N ILE A 110 -5.95 13.80 -20.43
CA ILE A 110 -5.82 15.15 -21.00
C ILE A 110 -5.27 16.09 -19.93
N ALA A 111 -3.99 16.48 -20.06
CA ALA A 111 -3.26 17.31 -19.10
C ALA A 111 -3.50 16.89 -17.64
N PRO A 112 -3.23 15.62 -17.27
CA PRO A 112 -3.56 15.11 -15.93
C PRO A 112 -2.78 15.87 -14.85
N ALA A 113 -3.46 16.25 -13.77
CA ALA A 113 -2.88 17.04 -12.68
C ALA A 113 -1.96 16.19 -11.78
N LEU A 114 -0.85 15.69 -12.32
CA LEU A 114 0.16 14.92 -11.58
C LEU A 114 0.99 15.82 -10.67
N SER A 115 1.28 17.03 -11.14
CA SER A 115 1.85 18.13 -10.37
C SER A 115 1.39 19.48 -10.93
N ILE A 116 1.34 20.51 -10.10
CA ILE A 116 0.79 21.83 -10.45
C ILE A 116 1.82 22.96 -10.27
N HIS A 117 1.63 24.08 -10.94
CA HIS A 117 2.47 25.27 -10.77
C HIS A 117 2.03 26.13 -9.57
N GLY A 118 2.92 27.04 -9.13
CA GLY A 118 2.62 28.09 -8.16
C GLY A 118 2.63 27.66 -6.69
N ILE A 119 2.18 28.57 -5.80
CA ILE A 119 2.20 28.36 -4.33
C ILE A 119 1.42 27.11 -3.90
N ALA A 120 0.38 26.74 -4.66
CA ALA A 120 -0.44 25.56 -4.40
C ALA A 120 0.35 24.24 -4.53
N ALA A 121 1.46 24.21 -5.30
CA ALA A 121 2.31 23.03 -5.45
C ALA A 121 2.88 22.52 -4.11
N ARG A 122 3.10 23.40 -3.13
CA ARG A 122 3.59 23.04 -1.79
C ARG A 122 2.63 22.13 -1.02
N PHE A 123 1.35 22.16 -1.37
CA PHE A 123 0.28 21.42 -0.70
C PHE A 123 -0.33 20.35 -1.61
N PHE A 124 0.16 20.25 -2.85
CA PHE A 124 -0.30 19.29 -3.84
C PHE A 124 0.74 18.18 -3.96
N PRO A 125 0.44 16.95 -3.48
CA PRO A 125 1.41 15.87 -3.58
C PRO A 125 1.64 15.51 -5.05
N ASP A 126 2.90 15.42 -5.45
CA ASP A 126 3.26 14.89 -6.76
C ASP A 126 2.74 13.45 -6.86
N PHE A 127 1.81 13.23 -7.77
CA PHE A 127 1.26 11.91 -8.02
C PHE A 127 1.94 11.32 -9.25
N MET A 128 2.89 10.43 -9.02
CA MET A 128 3.50 9.62 -10.06
C MET A 128 3.22 8.15 -9.76
N PRO A 129 2.35 7.46 -10.53
CA PRO A 129 2.04 6.07 -10.26
C PRO A 129 3.32 5.23 -10.32
N SER A 130 3.47 4.29 -9.39
CA SER A 130 4.63 3.40 -9.32
C SER A 130 4.59 2.35 -10.42
N CYS A 131 3.39 1.88 -10.79
CA CYS A 131 3.15 0.96 -11.88
C CYS A 131 1.82 1.27 -12.58
N LEU A 132 1.70 0.83 -13.83
CA LEU A 132 0.45 0.70 -14.56
C LEU A 132 0.24 -0.77 -14.92
N PRO A 133 -1.01 -1.29 -14.99
CA PRO A 133 -1.27 -2.65 -15.44
C PRO A 133 -0.64 -2.92 -16.81
N SER A 134 -0.03 -4.10 -17.01
CA SER A 134 0.68 -4.48 -18.25
C SER A 134 -0.19 -4.42 -19.50
N GLU A 135 -1.45 -4.83 -19.36
CA GLU A 135 -2.46 -4.87 -20.43
C GLU A 135 -2.98 -3.46 -20.84
N MET A 136 -2.59 -2.43 -20.09
CA MET A 136 -3.18 -1.11 -20.22
C MET A 136 -2.60 -0.32 -21.39
N SER A 137 -3.49 0.36 -22.12
CA SER A 137 -3.13 1.29 -23.18
C SER A 137 -3.74 2.66 -22.87
N ILE A 138 -2.86 3.64 -22.67
CA ILE A 138 -3.20 5.02 -22.33
C ILE A 138 -2.76 5.95 -23.47
N VAL A 139 -3.68 6.78 -23.93
CA VAL A 139 -3.34 7.96 -24.75
C VAL A 139 -3.21 9.15 -23.81
N LEU A 140 -2.00 9.68 -23.68
CA LEU A 140 -1.71 10.87 -22.87
C LEU A 140 -1.57 12.08 -23.78
N ILE A 141 -2.24 13.19 -23.47
CA ILE A 141 -2.22 14.42 -24.28
C ILE A 141 -1.92 15.61 -23.37
N HIS A 142 -0.92 16.43 -23.69
CA HIS A 142 -0.57 17.61 -22.89
C HIS A 142 -0.03 18.73 -23.78
N GLY A 143 -0.40 19.98 -23.47
CA GLY A 143 0.10 21.18 -24.16
C GLY A 143 1.40 21.73 -23.57
N THR A 144 2.31 22.21 -24.42
CA THR A 144 3.60 22.76 -23.96
C THR A 144 3.48 24.13 -23.29
N ALA A 145 2.35 24.83 -23.45
CA ALA A 145 2.04 26.12 -22.82
C ALA A 145 1.05 25.97 -21.65
N ASP A 146 1.03 24.81 -20.98
CA ASP A 146 0.23 24.59 -19.78
C ASP A 146 0.85 25.30 -18.57
N GLU A 147 0.25 26.42 -18.15
CA GLU A 147 0.67 27.17 -16.96
C GLU A 147 0.02 26.67 -15.66
N THR A 148 -0.89 25.70 -15.72
CA THR A 148 -1.62 25.17 -14.55
C THR A 148 -0.99 23.90 -14.02
N VAL A 149 -0.78 22.91 -14.90
CA VAL A 149 -0.18 21.61 -14.60
C VAL A 149 1.20 21.58 -15.23
N ASN A 150 2.18 21.01 -14.53
CA ASN A 150 3.53 20.94 -15.07
C ASN A 150 3.61 19.95 -16.24
N PHE A 151 3.83 20.45 -17.45
CA PHE A 151 4.02 19.63 -18.66
C PHE A 151 5.07 18.52 -18.46
N LYS A 152 6.16 18.82 -17.73
CA LYS A 152 7.23 17.86 -17.43
C LYS A 152 6.73 16.62 -16.71
N SER A 153 5.73 16.75 -15.84
CA SER A 153 5.16 15.59 -15.14
C SER A 153 4.52 14.58 -16.09
N SER A 154 3.93 15.04 -17.19
CA SER A 154 3.39 14.14 -18.22
C SER A 154 4.48 13.55 -19.10
N GLN A 155 5.58 14.27 -19.34
CA GLN A 155 6.78 13.69 -19.97
C GLN A 155 7.37 12.57 -19.12
N GLU A 156 7.51 12.80 -17.81
CA GLU A 156 8.03 11.82 -16.85
C GLU A 156 7.11 10.59 -16.76
N LEU A 157 5.79 10.79 -16.73
CA LEU A 157 4.83 9.69 -16.74
C LEU A 157 4.96 8.84 -18.01
N ALA A 158 5.02 9.48 -19.19
CA ALA A 158 5.19 8.78 -20.45
C ALA A 158 6.53 8.02 -20.55
N ALA A 159 7.62 8.66 -20.11
CA ALA A 159 8.95 8.05 -20.09
C ALA A 159 9.05 6.87 -19.12
N LYS A 160 8.29 6.90 -18.02
CA LYS A 160 8.22 5.82 -17.04
C LYS A 160 7.46 4.59 -17.54
N PHE A 161 6.48 4.79 -18.43
CA PHE A 161 5.62 3.72 -18.95
C PHE A 161 5.52 3.73 -20.48
N PRO A 162 6.65 3.59 -21.21
CA PRO A 162 6.69 3.79 -22.67
C PRO A 162 5.95 2.70 -23.45
N GLN A 163 5.70 1.53 -22.85
CA GLN A 163 4.95 0.45 -23.47
C GLN A 163 3.43 0.64 -23.33
N GLN A 164 2.98 1.27 -22.25
CA GLN A 164 1.57 1.50 -21.95
C GLN A 164 1.06 2.86 -22.46
N ILE A 165 1.94 3.87 -22.54
CA ILE A 165 1.55 5.26 -22.81
C ILE A 165 1.98 5.70 -24.20
N THR A 166 1.00 6.05 -25.03
CA THR A 166 1.21 6.84 -26.24
C THR A 166 1.07 8.32 -25.90
N PHE A 167 2.17 9.07 -25.90
CA PHE A 167 2.18 10.48 -25.52
C PHE A 167 2.10 11.40 -26.73
N THR A 168 1.08 12.26 -26.73
CA THR A 168 0.83 13.30 -27.73
C THR A 168 1.13 14.67 -27.12
N VAL A 169 2.19 15.30 -27.60
CA VAL A 169 2.55 16.68 -27.23
C VAL A 169 1.81 17.64 -28.14
N VAL A 170 1.14 18.64 -27.55
CA VAL A 170 0.46 19.71 -28.28
C VAL A 170 1.29 20.98 -28.17
N GLU A 171 2.04 21.29 -29.23
CA GLU A 171 2.85 22.50 -29.27
C GLU A 171 1.99 23.76 -29.09
N ASN A 172 2.42 24.63 -28.17
CA ASN A 172 1.70 25.84 -27.74
C ASN A 172 0.28 25.58 -27.21
N GLY A 173 -0.04 24.34 -26.85
CA GLY A 173 -1.34 23.99 -26.27
C GLY A 173 -1.48 24.54 -24.85
N ASP A 174 -2.62 25.15 -24.57
CA ASP A 174 -2.99 25.61 -23.22
C ASP A 174 -3.42 24.45 -22.31
N HIS A 175 -3.61 24.70 -21.01
CA HIS A 175 -4.07 23.68 -20.06
C HIS A 175 -5.39 23.00 -20.49
N ARG A 176 -6.29 23.76 -21.10
CA ARG A 176 -7.65 23.26 -21.38
C ARG A 176 -7.70 22.41 -22.65
N LEU A 177 -6.77 22.62 -23.58
CA LEU A 177 -6.65 21.96 -24.87
C LEU A 177 -7.93 21.96 -25.72
N ASN A 178 -8.83 22.93 -25.51
CA ASN A 178 -10.13 22.89 -26.20
C ASN A 178 -9.97 23.13 -27.71
N ASP A 179 -9.11 24.07 -28.10
CA ASP A 179 -8.90 24.38 -29.52
C ASP A 179 -8.31 23.20 -30.28
N TYR A 180 -7.41 22.45 -29.64
CA TYR A 180 -6.82 21.26 -30.23
C TYR A 180 -7.78 20.06 -30.26
N LEU A 181 -8.51 19.83 -29.17
CA LEU A 181 -9.27 18.59 -28.96
C LEU A 181 -10.71 18.64 -29.44
N ILE A 182 -11.44 19.72 -29.16
CA ILE A 182 -12.90 19.77 -29.37
C ILE A 182 -13.32 20.72 -30.49
N ASN A 183 -12.51 21.73 -30.80
CA ASN A 183 -12.83 22.65 -31.88
C ASN A 183 -12.43 22.05 -33.24
N PRO A 184 -13.21 22.35 -34.30
CA PRO A 184 -12.85 21.94 -35.66
C PRO A 184 -11.47 22.44 -36.08
N SER A 185 -10.69 21.57 -36.74
CA SER A 185 -9.41 21.94 -37.33
C SER A 185 -9.19 21.21 -38.66
N LYS A 186 -8.15 21.61 -39.41
CA LYS A 186 -7.83 21.01 -40.70
C LYS A 186 -7.58 19.49 -40.54
N GLY A 187 -8.41 18.68 -41.19
CA GLY A 187 -8.40 17.21 -41.09
C GLY A 187 -9.25 16.63 -39.95
N TYR A 188 -9.81 17.47 -39.06
CA TYR A 188 -10.62 17.06 -37.91
C TYR A 188 -11.84 17.98 -37.78
N PRO A 189 -12.84 17.88 -38.67
CA PRO A 189 -13.98 18.79 -38.73
C PRO A 189 -14.87 18.73 -37.48
N GLU A 190 -14.85 17.61 -36.76
CA GLU A 190 -15.57 17.43 -35.49
C GLU A 190 -14.65 17.49 -34.27
N GLY A 191 -13.40 17.95 -34.41
CA GLY A 191 -12.40 17.95 -33.35
C GLY A 191 -11.59 16.65 -33.26
N ARG A 192 -10.35 16.74 -32.77
CA ARG A 192 -9.40 15.62 -32.70
C ARG A 192 -9.78 14.54 -31.68
N LEU A 193 -10.45 14.92 -30.60
CA LEU A 193 -10.79 13.98 -29.53
C LEU A 193 -11.73 12.87 -30.00
N LEU A 194 -12.67 13.17 -30.90
CA LEU A 194 -13.53 12.16 -31.50
C LEU A 194 -12.71 11.11 -32.27
N GLU A 195 -11.76 11.56 -33.08
CA GLU A 195 -10.92 10.65 -33.88
C GLU A 195 -10.01 9.79 -33.01
N ILE A 196 -9.44 10.38 -31.95
CA ILE A 196 -8.66 9.64 -30.95
C ILE A 196 -9.53 8.53 -30.35
N LEU A 197 -10.73 8.85 -29.88
CA LEU A 197 -11.64 7.87 -29.29
C LEU A 197 -12.11 6.81 -30.30
N LYS A 198 -12.38 7.18 -31.55
CA LYS A 198 -12.75 6.23 -32.62
C LYS A 198 -11.63 5.22 -32.90
N ARG A 199 -10.38 5.69 -33.02
CA ARG A 199 -9.21 4.81 -33.20
C ARG A 199 -8.99 3.90 -31.99
N THR A 200 -9.14 4.46 -30.80
CA THR A 200 -9.11 3.71 -29.54
C THR A 200 -10.17 2.61 -29.51
N CYS A 201 -11.31 2.79 -30.22
CA CYS A 201 -12.33 1.76 -30.38
C CYS A 201 -12.05 0.72 -31.49
N GLN A 202 -11.13 0.94 -32.44
CA GLN A 202 -11.00 0.13 -33.67
C GLN A 202 -9.73 -0.74 -33.76
N ALA A 203 -8.76 -0.59 -32.85
CA ALA A 203 -7.39 -1.13 -33.00
C ALA A 203 -7.19 -2.68 -32.85
N GLU A 204 -8.19 -3.52 -33.11
CA GLU A 204 -8.12 -4.99 -32.95
C GLU A 204 -8.08 -5.80 -34.28
N GLN A 205 -7.88 -5.16 -35.45
CA GLN A 205 -7.92 -5.87 -36.74
C GLN A 205 -6.62 -5.82 -37.58
N ALA A 206 -5.45 -6.00 -36.98
CA ALA A 206 -4.22 -6.23 -37.75
C ALA A 206 -3.38 -7.39 -37.16
N PRO A 207 -3.00 -8.40 -37.97
CA PRO A 207 -2.20 -9.52 -37.49
C PRO A 207 -0.72 -9.14 -37.44
N GLN A 208 -0.08 -9.29 -36.27
CA GLN A 208 1.38 -9.17 -36.17
C GLN A 208 2.01 -10.56 -36.08
N SER A 209 2.82 -10.86 -37.10
CA SER A 209 3.69 -12.01 -37.22
C SER A 209 5.13 -11.66 -36.87
N VAL A 210 5.83 -12.64 -36.27
CA VAL A 210 7.29 -12.86 -36.18
C VAL A 210 7.97 -12.42 -34.85
N PRO A 211 8.87 -13.25 -34.28
CA PRO A 211 8.86 -13.58 -32.85
C PRO A 211 10.10 -13.09 -32.08
N MET A 212 9.98 -13.00 -30.75
CA MET A 212 11.14 -13.04 -29.85
C MET A 212 10.81 -13.74 -28.52
N SER A 213 11.52 -14.85 -28.32
CA SER A 213 12.07 -15.45 -27.09
C SER A 213 11.30 -15.40 -25.75
N VAL A 214 11.20 -16.61 -25.19
CA VAL A 214 10.55 -17.09 -23.97
C VAL A 214 11.00 -16.45 -22.64
N SER A 215 10.04 -16.45 -21.68
CA SER A 215 10.13 -16.35 -20.19
C SER A 215 9.89 -14.95 -19.60
N SER A 216 9.08 -14.73 -18.55
CA SER A 216 8.34 -15.60 -17.63
C SER A 216 7.17 -14.79 -17.01
N THR A 217 6.20 -15.52 -16.47
CA THR A 217 5.00 -15.08 -15.73
C THR A 217 5.22 -13.92 -14.75
N GLY A 218 4.22 -13.03 -14.63
CA GLY A 218 4.22 -11.82 -13.79
C GLY A 218 4.46 -12.02 -12.28
N GLY A 219 5.72 -12.23 -11.90
CA GLY A 219 6.19 -12.25 -10.51
C GLY A 219 6.87 -10.95 -10.08
N ALA A 220 6.86 -10.68 -8.77
CA ALA A 220 7.66 -9.62 -8.15
C ALA A 220 9.15 -9.71 -8.54
N THR A 221 9.73 -8.56 -8.86
CA THR A 221 11.12 -8.43 -9.33
C THR A 221 12.10 -8.38 -8.16
N LEU A 222 13.41 -8.55 -8.44
CA LEU A 222 14.45 -8.33 -7.42
C LEU A 222 14.37 -6.93 -6.77
N SER A 223 13.97 -5.91 -7.53
CA SER A 223 13.78 -4.55 -7.00
C SER A 223 12.61 -4.46 -6.03
N ASP A 224 11.52 -5.16 -6.32
CA ASP A 224 10.37 -5.24 -5.41
C ASP A 224 10.77 -5.92 -4.10
N PHE A 225 11.54 -7.01 -4.18
CA PHE A 225 12.04 -7.69 -2.98
C PHE A 225 13.09 -6.88 -2.20
N LYS A 226 13.89 -6.03 -2.86
CA LYS A 226 14.77 -5.07 -2.16
C LYS A 226 13.97 -4.07 -1.33
N ASN A 227 12.83 -3.61 -1.84
CA ASN A 227 11.97 -2.68 -1.12
C ASN A 227 11.15 -3.39 -0.03
N PHE A 228 10.74 -4.63 -0.30
CA PHE A 228 10.05 -5.50 0.65
C PHE A 228 10.93 -5.75 1.88
N HIS A 229 12.13 -6.29 1.68
CA HIS A 229 13.07 -6.56 2.78
C HIS A 229 13.72 -5.32 3.37
N GLY A 230 13.78 -4.22 2.59
CA GLY A 230 14.15 -2.90 3.08
C GLY A 230 13.04 -2.21 3.88
N MET A 231 11.86 -2.82 3.99
CA MET A 231 10.72 -2.35 4.78
C MET A 231 10.16 -0.99 4.34
N LEU A 232 10.34 -0.62 3.07
CA LEU A 232 9.80 0.59 2.42
C LEU A 232 9.11 0.23 1.10
N ILE A 233 8.03 -0.53 1.21
CA ILE A 233 7.27 -1.03 0.08
C ILE A 233 5.81 -0.59 0.17
N SER A 234 5.16 -0.40 -0.98
CA SER A 234 3.73 -0.09 -1.02
C SER A 234 2.89 -1.35 -0.74
N PRO A 235 1.65 -1.21 -0.25
CA PRO A 235 0.84 -2.38 0.13
C PRO A 235 0.56 -3.36 -1.01
N TYR A 236 0.50 -2.87 -2.24
CA TYR A 236 0.31 -3.71 -3.43
C TYR A 236 1.54 -4.56 -3.74
N LEU A 237 2.73 -3.94 -3.77
CA LEU A 237 3.98 -4.66 -4.06
C LEU A 237 4.33 -5.62 -2.91
N ALA A 238 3.99 -5.26 -1.66
CA ALA A 238 4.09 -6.17 -0.52
C ALA A 238 3.25 -7.42 -0.74
N LYS A 239 1.98 -7.29 -1.16
CA LYS A 239 1.12 -8.45 -1.48
C LYS A 239 1.70 -9.33 -2.58
N LEU A 240 2.28 -8.75 -3.63
CA LEU A 240 2.93 -9.53 -4.70
C LEU A 240 4.16 -10.30 -4.21
N CYS A 241 4.96 -9.68 -3.34
CA CYS A 241 6.12 -10.34 -2.71
C CYS A 241 5.67 -11.48 -1.80
N ILE A 242 4.67 -11.22 -0.93
CA ILE A 242 4.07 -12.18 0.00
C ILE A 242 3.51 -13.40 -0.75
N ALA A 243 2.80 -13.16 -1.86
CA ALA A 243 2.18 -14.23 -2.65
C ALA A 243 3.18 -15.28 -3.15
N GLN A 244 4.46 -14.91 -3.39
CA GLN A 244 5.49 -15.87 -3.79
C GLN A 244 5.82 -16.90 -2.70
N PHE A 245 5.58 -16.58 -1.43
CA PHE A 245 5.85 -17.48 -0.31
C PHE A 245 4.64 -18.29 0.11
N SER A 246 3.44 -18.01 -0.42
CA SER A 246 2.16 -18.57 0.06
C SER A 246 2.12 -20.10 0.21
N GLY A 247 2.83 -20.84 -0.66
CA GLY A 247 2.93 -22.31 -0.60
C GLY A 247 4.15 -22.84 0.17
N GLY A 248 5.06 -21.97 0.60
CA GLY A 248 6.38 -22.32 1.13
C GLY A 248 6.50 -22.17 2.64
N LYS A 249 7.67 -22.55 3.13
CA LYS A 249 8.10 -22.37 4.53
C LYS A 249 8.71 -21.00 4.70
N VAL A 250 8.44 -20.37 5.84
CA VAL A 250 9.07 -19.12 6.26
C VAL A 250 9.80 -19.41 7.56
N LEU A 251 11.12 -19.32 7.56
CA LEU A 251 11.95 -19.54 8.74
C LEU A 251 12.52 -18.19 9.18
N PHE A 252 12.14 -17.72 10.36
CA PHE A 252 12.57 -16.42 10.88
C PHE A 252 13.26 -16.61 12.24
N MET A 253 14.60 -16.63 12.27
CA MET A 253 15.33 -17.11 13.44
C MET A 253 16.63 -16.35 13.76
N PRO A 254 17.06 -16.33 15.03
CA PRO A 254 18.39 -15.83 15.41
C PRO A 254 19.53 -16.66 14.80
N LEU A 255 20.67 -16.02 14.55
CA LEU A 255 21.88 -16.67 14.03
C LEU A 255 22.39 -17.84 14.91
N SER A 256 22.14 -17.80 16.22
CA SER A 256 22.57 -18.81 17.19
C SER A 256 21.59 -19.98 17.35
N THR A 257 20.54 -20.09 16.52
CA THR A 257 19.51 -21.11 16.67
C THR A 257 20.06 -22.50 16.31
N PRO A 258 20.00 -23.50 17.22
CA PRO A 258 20.42 -24.85 16.91
C PRO A 258 19.38 -25.59 16.04
N PRO A 259 19.79 -26.59 15.24
CA PRO A 259 18.89 -27.32 14.33
C PRO A 259 17.67 -27.95 15.00
N SER A 260 17.82 -28.39 16.25
CA SER A 260 16.73 -28.99 17.03
C SER A 260 15.58 -28.03 17.33
N ARG A 261 15.76 -26.72 17.12
CA ARG A 261 14.79 -25.67 17.42
C ARG A 261 14.26 -24.94 16.19
N TYR A 262 14.58 -25.36 14.97
CA TYR A 262 14.09 -24.68 13.77
C TYR A 262 12.56 -24.68 13.66
N GLU A 263 11.90 -25.74 14.14
CA GLU A 263 10.43 -25.82 14.19
C GLU A 263 9.80 -24.71 15.05
N ASP A 264 10.49 -24.22 16.09
CA ASP A 264 10.01 -23.13 16.95
C ASP A 264 9.88 -21.80 16.19
N TYR A 265 10.57 -21.67 15.05
CA TYR A 265 10.69 -20.46 14.23
C TYR A 265 10.13 -20.64 12.81
N LEU A 266 9.43 -21.75 12.57
CA LEU A 266 8.87 -22.11 11.27
C LEU A 266 7.41 -21.62 11.16
N PHE A 267 7.13 -20.90 10.08
CA PHE A 267 5.80 -20.43 9.70
C PHE A 267 5.43 -20.96 8.31
N LYS A 268 4.14 -21.04 8.03
CA LYS A 268 3.68 -21.24 6.65
C LYS A 268 3.68 -19.88 5.97
N GLY A 269 4.12 -19.80 4.72
CA GLY A 269 4.08 -18.53 4.00
C GLY A 269 2.67 -18.04 3.69
N SER A 270 1.65 -18.91 3.82
CA SER A 270 0.23 -18.51 3.86
C SER A 270 -0.10 -17.59 5.04
N ASP A 271 0.67 -17.67 6.13
CA ASP A 271 0.40 -16.95 7.38
C ASP A 271 0.96 -15.51 7.31
N ILE A 272 1.79 -15.21 6.30
CA ILE A 272 2.22 -13.82 6.04
C ILE A 272 1.07 -13.09 5.35
N THR A 273 0.45 -12.16 6.07
CA THR A 273 -0.55 -11.25 5.53
C THR A 273 0.04 -9.86 5.33
N LEU A 274 -0.64 -9.03 4.55
CA LEU A 274 -0.25 -7.63 4.40
C LEU A 274 -0.23 -6.88 5.74
N PHE A 275 -1.19 -7.22 6.61
CA PHE A 275 -1.31 -6.61 7.94
C PHE A 275 -0.17 -7.07 8.85
N SER A 276 0.06 -8.38 8.96
CA SER A 276 1.15 -8.91 9.81
C SER A 276 2.53 -8.47 9.33
N TYR A 277 2.74 -8.35 8.02
CA TYR A 277 3.94 -7.75 7.44
C TYR A 277 4.17 -6.32 7.96
N TYR A 278 3.25 -5.38 7.77
CA TYR A 278 3.47 -3.99 8.21
C TYR A 278 3.54 -3.84 9.73
N LEU A 279 2.85 -4.70 10.46
CA LEU A 279 2.90 -4.74 11.91
C LEU A 279 4.31 -5.12 12.37
N VAL A 280 4.89 -6.20 11.81
CA VAL A 280 6.26 -6.65 12.12
C VAL A 280 7.28 -5.56 11.76
N THR A 281 7.15 -4.89 10.61
CA THR A 281 8.11 -3.86 10.19
C THR A 281 8.02 -2.58 11.02
N MET A 282 6.83 -2.23 11.51
CA MET A 282 6.67 -1.13 12.49
C MET A 282 7.29 -1.47 13.84
N TYR A 283 7.05 -2.68 14.38
CA TYR A 283 7.50 -3.05 15.73
C TYR A 283 8.97 -3.43 15.84
N SER A 284 9.56 -4.04 14.80
CA SER A 284 10.99 -4.31 14.75
C SER A 284 11.84 -3.04 14.56
N PHE A 285 11.20 -1.87 14.50
CA PHE A 285 11.79 -0.58 14.15
C PHE A 285 12.43 -0.51 12.76
N THR A 286 12.51 -1.61 12.02
CA THR A 286 13.16 -1.70 10.71
C THR A 286 12.54 -0.75 9.67
N MET A 287 11.22 -0.56 9.67
CA MET A 287 10.56 0.44 8.82
C MET A 287 10.97 1.88 9.20
N LEU A 288 11.01 2.19 10.51
CA LEU A 288 11.42 3.50 10.99
C LEU A 288 12.91 3.75 10.71
N SER A 289 13.76 2.74 10.88
CA SER A 289 15.17 2.79 10.51
C SER A 289 15.34 3.14 9.04
N THR A 290 14.59 2.51 8.15
CA THR A 290 14.70 2.80 6.72
C THR A 290 14.14 4.19 6.39
N LEU A 291 13.04 4.63 7.02
CA LEU A 291 12.50 5.99 6.88
C LEU A 291 13.50 7.07 7.33
N LEU A 292 14.23 6.82 8.42
CA LEU A 292 15.28 7.71 8.95
C LEU A 292 16.62 7.57 8.21
N ARG A 293 16.68 6.79 7.12
CA ARG A 293 17.90 6.49 6.35
C ARG A 293 19.00 5.81 7.18
N CYS A 294 18.62 5.07 8.20
CA CYS A 294 19.48 4.26 9.06
C CYS A 294 19.58 2.79 8.61
N THR A 295 19.06 2.45 7.43
CA THR A 295 19.14 1.10 6.83
C THR A 295 20.11 1.10 5.66
N GLU A 296 21.03 0.15 5.67
CA GLU A 296 22.05 -0.03 4.65
C GLU A 296 21.90 -1.40 3.98
N LEU A 297 21.65 -1.42 2.68
CA LEU A 297 21.64 -2.63 1.87
C LEU A 297 23.08 -3.02 1.53
N LEU A 298 23.54 -4.17 2.02
CA LEU A 298 24.91 -4.67 1.81
C LEU A 298 25.03 -5.54 0.56
N ALA A 299 24.02 -6.36 0.28
CA ALA A 299 24.00 -7.26 -0.86
C ALA A 299 22.57 -7.59 -1.28
N ALA A 300 22.35 -7.75 -2.59
CA ALA A 300 21.10 -8.22 -3.16
C ALA A 300 21.37 -8.87 -4.53
N GLU A 301 21.17 -10.18 -4.60
CA GLU A 301 21.53 -11.03 -5.74
C GLU A 301 20.35 -11.90 -6.16
N GLU A 302 20.23 -12.18 -7.45
CA GLU A 302 19.19 -13.05 -8.02
C GLU A 302 19.77 -13.93 -9.13
N SER A 303 19.43 -15.21 -9.11
CA SER A 303 19.66 -16.15 -10.21
C SER A 303 18.45 -17.06 -10.33
N LEU A 304 17.63 -16.81 -11.36
CA LEU A 304 16.46 -17.62 -11.71
C LEU A 304 16.81 -18.77 -12.68
N THR A 305 18.10 -18.94 -13.01
CA THR A 305 18.58 -20.02 -13.89
C THR A 305 18.72 -21.33 -13.11
N GLY A 306 18.72 -22.47 -13.82
CA GLY A 306 18.65 -23.81 -13.22
C GLY A 306 19.78 -24.21 -12.25
N GLY A 307 20.79 -23.37 -12.05
CA GLY A 307 21.84 -23.54 -11.03
C GLY A 307 21.52 -22.91 -9.66
N GLY A 308 20.68 -21.88 -9.60
CA GLY A 308 20.57 -21.00 -8.41
C GLY A 308 21.75 -20.04 -8.28
N LEU A 309 21.90 -19.40 -7.13
CA LEU A 309 23.05 -18.55 -6.78
C LEU A 309 24.22 -19.40 -6.26
N ASP A 310 25.42 -19.12 -6.75
CA ASP A 310 26.69 -19.62 -6.19
C ASP A 310 27.23 -18.58 -5.20
N LEU A 311 26.85 -18.75 -3.93
CA LEU A 311 27.18 -17.79 -2.88
C LEU A 311 28.59 -18.09 -2.31
N LYS A 312 29.24 -17.04 -1.78
CA LYS A 312 30.50 -17.16 -1.02
C LYS A 312 30.17 -17.32 0.46
N LYS A 313 31.09 -17.86 1.28
CA LYS A 313 30.93 -18.09 2.75
C LYS A 313 30.13 -17.07 3.57
N SER A 314 30.20 -15.77 3.28
CA SER A 314 29.41 -14.76 4.01
C SER A 314 27.93 -14.68 3.59
N GLY A 315 27.56 -15.19 2.42
CA GLY A 315 26.19 -15.32 1.91
C GLY A 315 25.66 -16.74 1.87
N ASP A 316 26.47 -17.76 2.19
CA ASP A 316 26.01 -19.16 2.22
C ASP A 316 24.93 -19.35 3.28
N LEU A 317 23.82 -19.99 2.88
CA LEU A 317 22.81 -20.46 3.82
C LEU A 317 23.35 -21.72 4.52
N PRO A 318 23.22 -21.84 5.86
CA PRO A 318 23.70 -23.02 6.58
C PRO A 318 23.15 -24.33 5.98
N GLN A 319 24.02 -25.34 5.85
CA GLN A 319 23.71 -26.58 5.12
C GLN A 319 22.59 -27.39 5.80
N ASP A 320 22.53 -27.35 7.12
CA ASP A 320 21.47 -27.90 7.95
C ASP A 320 20.11 -27.22 7.70
N VAL A 321 20.08 -25.91 7.46
CA VAL A 321 18.85 -25.20 7.04
C VAL A 321 18.40 -25.65 5.66
N LEU A 322 19.32 -25.80 4.70
CA LEU A 322 18.98 -26.33 3.37
C LEU A 322 18.34 -27.72 3.47
N LEU A 323 18.93 -28.61 4.29
CA LEU A 323 18.40 -29.95 4.53
C LEU A 323 17.01 -29.93 5.20
N PHE A 324 16.79 -28.98 6.11
CA PHE A 324 15.50 -28.77 6.78
C PHE A 324 14.39 -28.30 5.83
N LEU A 325 14.74 -27.46 4.84
CA LEU A 325 13.80 -26.98 3.83
C LEU A 325 13.40 -28.08 2.85
N GLY A 326 14.36 -28.89 2.37
CA GLY A 326 14.08 -30.02 1.48
C GLY A 326 15.33 -30.66 0.88
N LYS A 327 15.16 -31.80 0.20
CA LYS A 327 16.28 -32.57 -0.39
C LYS A 327 16.80 -32.02 -1.72
N ASN A 328 15.98 -31.25 -2.45
CA ASN A 328 16.31 -30.73 -3.78
C ASN A 328 15.96 -29.24 -3.88
N VAL A 329 16.64 -28.43 -3.10
CA VAL A 329 16.40 -26.99 -2.97
C VAL A 329 17.54 -26.17 -3.59
N ALA A 330 17.25 -24.95 -4.01
CA ALA A 330 18.28 -24.00 -4.44
C ALA A 330 17.96 -22.57 -4.01
N VAL A 331 19.00 -21.83 -3.64
CA VAL A 331 18.88 -20.40 -3.37
C VAL A 331 18.73 -19.66 -4.70
N ILE A 332 17.65 -18.91 -4.85
CA ILE A 332 17.38 -18.10 -6.05
C ILE A 332 17.56 -16.61 -5.80
N ARG A 333 17.48 -16.16 -4.54
CA ARG A 333 17.73 -14.78 -4.13
C ARG A 333 18.42 -14.71 -2.78
N TYR A 334 19.28 -13.72 -2.61
CA TYR A 334 19.98 -13.41 -1.36
C TYR A 334 19.92 -11.91 -1.09
N PHE A 335 19.66 -11.54 0.15
CA PHE A 335 19.66 -10.15 0.63
C PHE A 335 20.43 -10.04 1.95
N SER A 336 21.10 -8.92 2.14
CA SER A 336 21.80 -8.60 3.39
C SER A 336 21.62 -7.13 3.73
N TYR A 337 21.14 -6.87 4.95
CA TYR A 337 20.86 -5.54 5.47
C TYR A 337 21.57 -5.30 6.79
N ASN A 338 21.98 -4.06 6.99
CA ASN A 338 22.45 -3.54 8.26
C ASN A 338 21.58 -2.37 8.70
N PHE A 339 20.80 -2.57 9.76
CA PHE A 339 19.98 -1.54 10.39
C PHE A 339 20.79 -0.91 11.53
N LYS A 340 21.32 0.31 11.31
CA LYS A 340 22.24 1.00 12.24
C LYS A 340 21.61 1.29 13.61
N THR A 341 20.30 1.48 13.62
CA THR A 341 19.45 1.59 14.82
C THR A 341 18.24 0.72 14.50
N PRO A 342 18.01 -0.46 15.11
CA PRO A 342 18.49 -0.90 16.42
C PRO A 342 19.77 -1.77 16.44
N LYS A 343 20.74 -1.58 15.52
CA LYS A 343 21.96 -2.41 15.36
C LYS A 343 21.63 -3.88 15.06
N LEU A 344 20.80 -4.08 14.05
CA LEU A 344 20.35 -5.40 13.60
C LEU A 344 21.01 -5.72 12.25
N ARG A 345 21.65 -6.88 12.15
CA ARG A 345 22.13 -7.42 10.87
C ARG A 345 21.22 -8.55 10.44
N VAL A 346 20.70 -8.47 9.23
CA VAL A 346 19.72 -9.43 8.71
C VAL A 346 20.20 -9.96 7.38
N LYS A 347 20.12 -11.27 7.22
CA LYS A 347 20.32 -11.96 5.95
C LYS A 347 19.05 -12.71 5.59
N MET A 348 18.61 -12.57 4.35
CA MET A 348 17.43 -13.25 3.83
C MET A 348 17.78 -14.06 2.60
N TRP A 349 17.18 -15.23 2.48
CA TRP A 349 17.32 -16.13 1.34
C TRP A 349 15.95 -16.55 0.84
N HIS A 350 15.78 -16.56 -0.48
CA HIS A 350 14.64 -17.21 -1.11
C HIS A 350 15.12 -18.53 -1.67
N VAL A 351 14.52 -19.61 -1.21
CA VAL A 351 14.95 -20.97 -1.51
C VAL A 351 13.84 -21.70 -2.23
N VAL A 352 14.03 -21.99 -3.50
CA VAL A 352 13.05 -22.73 -4.30
C VAL A 352 13.24 -24.23 -4.09
N ASP A 353 12.15 -24.96 -3.85
CA ASP A 353 12.11 -26.40 -4.02
C ASP A 353 12.00 -26.70 -5.52
N ARG A 354 13.01 -27.34 -6.09
CA ARG A 354 13.09 -27.58 -7.54
C ARG A 354 12.05 -28.58 -8.05
N ASN A 355 11.49 -29.41 -7.16
CA ASN A 355 10.48 -30.40 -7.53
C ASN A 355 9.10 -29.76 -7.62
N THR A 356 8.81 -28.79 -6.75
CA THR A 356 7.47 -28.18 -6.63
C THR A 356 7.38 -26.76 -7.17
N GLY A 357 8.52 -26.08 -7.35
CA GLY A 357 8.59 -24.66 -7.72
C GLY A 357 8.21 -23.70 -6.58
N VAL A 358 7.90 -24.23 -5.39
CA VAL A 358 7.53 -23.45 -4.21
C VAL A 358 8.74 -22.70 -3.66
N VAL A 359 8.55 -21.43 -3.31
CA VAL A 359 9.61 -20.58 -2.75
C VAL A 359 9.45 -20.48 -1.24
N ASN A 360 10.50 -20.84 -0.53
CA ASN A 360 10.65 -20.68 0.91
C ASN A 360 11.39 -19.37 1.21
N LEU A 361 11.06 -18.73 2.33
CA LEU A 361 11.78 -17.57 2.85
C LEU A 361 12.58 -18.00 4.08
N VAL A 362 13.86 -17.68 4.12
CA VAL A 362 14.67 -17.80 5.34
C VAL A 362 15.20 -16.44 5.70
N GLU A 363 15.00 -16.03 6.93
CA GLU A 363 15.56 -14.83 7.52
C GLU A 363 16.36 -15.20 8.77
N ILE A 364 17.66 -14.91 8.73
CA ILE A 364 18.56 -15.09 9.86
C ILE A 364 19.08 -13.73 10.27
N PHE A 365 18.88 -13.40 11.55
CA PHE A 365 19.30 -12.13 12.10
C PHE A 365 20.25 -12.30 13.28
N ASP A 366 21.21 -11.39 13.36
CA ASP A 366 22.17 -11.29 14.46
C ASP A 366 21.76 -10.12 15.35
N LEU A 367 21.27 -10.46 16.54
CA LEU A 367 20.81 -9.49 17.55
C LEU A 367 22.04 -8.90 18.23
N GLY A 368 22.59 -7.83 17.63
CA GLY A 368 23.72 -7.12 18.20
C GLY A 368 23.44 -6.65 19.64
N ILE A 369 22.21 -6.21 19.95
CA ILE A 369 21.73 -5.79 21.29
C ILE A 369 20.17 -5.77 21.35
N ILE A 370 19.45 -6.86 21.04
CA ILE A 370 17.98 -6.91 21.19
C ILE A 370 17.55 -8.23 21.86
N SER A 371 16.68 -8.14 22.87
CA SER A 371 16.21 -9.26 23.69
C SER A 371 15.35 -10.26 22.88
N PRO A 372 15.42 -11.58 23.17
CA PRO A 372 14.56 -12.63 22.60
C PRO A 372 13.05 -12.33 22.64
N VAL A 373 12.60 -11.44 23.54
CA VAL A 373 11.20 -11.02 23.69
C VAL A 373 10.69 -10.22 22.49
N THR A 374 11.53 -9.38 21.87
CA THR A 374 11.16 -8.60 20.67
C THR A 374 11.01 -9.50 19.44
N ALA A 375 11.83 -10.56 19.35
CA ALA A 375 11.69 -11.59 18.34
C ALA A 375 10.41 -12.42 18.56
N GLY A 376 10.10 -12.79 19.82
CA GLY A 376 8.85 -13.46 20.18
C GLY A 376 7.59 -12.64 19.84
N LEU A 377 7.66 -11.31 19.92
CA LEU A 377 6.54 -10.42 19.57
C LEU A 377 6.23 -10.43 18.07
N GLY A 378 7.26 -10.45 17.21
CA GLY A 378 7.09 -10.59 15.76
C GLY A 378 6.48 -11.93 15.35
N VAL A 379 6.87 -13.00 16.06
CA VAL A 379 6.30 -14.36 15.92
C VAL A 379 4.82 -14.40 16.31
N VAL A 380 4.43 -13.73 17.40
CA VAL A 380 3.03 -13.68 17.85
C VAL A 380 2.15 -12.87 16.88
N MET A 381 2.65 -11.74 16.38
CA MET A 381 1.94 -10.85 15.47
C MET A 381 1.60 -11.52 14.12
N ALA A 382 2.46 -12.45 13.68
CA ALA A 382 2.23 -13.30 12.49
C ALA A 382 1.11 -14.34 12.66
N THR A 383 0.73 -14.69 13.90
CA THR A 383 -0.28 -15.73 14.20
C THR A 383 -1.72 -15.22 14.35
N SER A 384 -1.99 -13.94 14.03
CA SER A 384 -3.24 -13.24 14.38
C SER A 384 -4.34 -13.23 13.30
N GLU A 385 -4.46 -14.30 12.50
CA GLU A 385 -5.52 -14.37 11.48
C GLU A 385 -6.92 -14.38 12.15
N GLY A 386 -7.77 -13.41 11.78
CA GLY A 386 -9.14 -13.29 12.28
C GLY A 386 -9.32 -12.71 13.69
N LYS A 387 -8.25 -12.28 14.36
CA LYS A 387 -8.35 -11.69 15.71
C LYS A 387 -8.57 -10.16 15.68
N LEU A 388 -9.40 -9.68 16.60
CA LEU A 388 -9.80 -8.29 16.77
C LEU A 388 -8.77 -7.49 17.57
N VAL A 389 -8.73 -6.18 17.31
CA VAL A 389 -8.03 -5.19 18.13
C VAL A 389 -9.02 -4.57 19.08
N ALA A 390 -8.70 -4.56 20.37
CA ALA A 390 -9.50 -3.89 21.38
C ALA A 390 -8.87 -2.57 21.84
N ILE A 391 -9.68 -1.60 22.28
CA ILE A 391 -9.21 -0.26 22.64
C ILE A 391 -9.76 0.19 24.01
N ILE A 392 -8.89 0.59 24.93
CA ILE A 392 -9.26 1.25 26.19
C ILE A 392 -8.64 2.65 26.20
N GLY A 393 -9.45 3.69 26.09
CA GLY A 393 -8.88 5.02 25.92
C GLY A 393 -9.89 6.15 26.04
N ASP A 394 -9.40 7.39 25.98
CA ASP A 394 -10.26 8.57 25.99
C ASP A 394 -11.17 8.66 24.77
N SER A 395 -12.13 9.59 24.83
CA SER A 395 -13.16 9.76 23.79
C SER A 395 -12.57 10.04 22.41
N ASP A 396 -11.52 10.86 22.32
CA ASP A 396 -10.86 11.21 21.06
C ASP A 396 -10.14 9.99 20.46
N THR A 397 -9.40 9.25 21.28
CA THR A 397 -8.68 8.03 20.88
C THR A 397 -9.67 6.97 20.39
N VAL A 398 -10.66 6.63 21.22
CA VAL A 398 -11.63 5.58 20.88
C VAL A 398 -12.42 5.98 19.63
N SER A 399 -12.91 7.21 19.54
CA SER A 399 -13.63 7.69 18.34
C SER A 399 -12.78 7.58 17.07
N GLY A 400 -11.49 7.90 17.14
CA GLY A 400 -10.56 7.73 16.03
C GLY A 400 -10.46 6.28 15.54
N PHE A 401 -10.31 5.33 16.46
CA PHE A 401 -10.22 3.91 16.11
C PHE A 401 -11.57 3.30 15.67
N LEU A 402 -12.68 3.78 16.21
CA LEU A 402 -14.01 3.38 15.76
C LEU A 402 -14.27 3.81 14.31
N LEU A 403 -13.90 5.05 13.95
CA LEU A 403 -13.98 5.56 12.58
C LEU A 403 -13.05 4.82 11.61
N ALA A 404 -11.94 4.28 12.12
CA ALA A 404 -11.01 3.43 11.36
C ALA A 404 -11.50 1.97 11.19
N GLY A 405 -12.65 1.61 11.77
CA GLY A 405 -13.25 0.28 11.62
C GLY A 405 -12.77 -0.77 12.63
N CYS A 406 -12.05 -0.37 13.69
CA CYS A 406 -11.60 -1.31 14.73
C CYS A 406 -12.71 -1.67 15.73
N GLY A 407 -13.81 -0.92 15.77
CA GLY A 407 -14.92 -1.14 16.69
C GLY A 407 -15.81 -2.33 16.34
N HIS A 408 -15.89 -3.30 17.25
CA HIS A 408 -16.81 -4.42 17.19
C HIS A 408 -17.74 -4.38 18.40
N ARG A 409 -19.05 -4.38 18.11
CA ARG A 409 -20.11 -4.41 19.11
C ARG A 409 -21.02 -5.59 18.85
N THR A 410 -21.15 -6.46 19.85
CA THR A 410 -22.19 -7.48 19.92
C THR A 410 -23.32 -6.98 20.82
N PRO A 411 -24.47 -7.68 20.90
CA PRO A 411 -25.54 -7.32 21.83
C PRO A 411 -25.10 -7.29 23.31
N THR A 412 -24.04 -8.03 23.66
CA THR A 412 -23.61 -8.26 25.04
C THR A 412 -22.21 -7.72 25.36
N SER A 413 -21.40 -7.38 24.36
CA SER A 413 -20.01 -6.94 24.56
C SER A 413 -19.51 -5.96 23.50
N THR A 414 -18.54 -5.14 23.87
CA THR A 414 -17.72 -4.33 22.96
C THR A 414 -16.28 -4.79 23.05
N ASN A 415 -15.49 -4.54 22.02
CA ASN A 415 -14.03 -4.62 22.11
C ASN A 415 -13.40 -3.27 22.48
N PHE A 416 -14.17 -2.31 23.01
CA PHE A 416 -13.63 -1.01 23.41
C PHE A 416 -14.30 -0.44 24.65
N LEU A 417 -13.57 0.42 25.36
CA LEU A 417 -14.05 1.23 26.46
C LEU A 417 -13.60 2.69 26.27
N VAL A 418 -14.58 3.60 26.25
CA VAL A 418 -14.33 5.04 26.37
C VAL A 418 -14.13 5.37 27.84
N VAL A 419 -12.98 5.96 28.17
CA VAL A 419 -12.61 6.37 29.52
C VAL A 419 -12.76 7.88 29.64
N GLU A 420 -13.75 8.29 30.43
CA GLU A 420 -13.95 9.67 30.84
C GLU A 420 -13.29 9.92 32.21
N PRO A 421 -13.00 11.17 32.60
CA PRO A 421 -12.44 11.50 33.92
C PRO A 421 -13.26 10.98 35.11
N THR A 422 -14.56 10.73 34.92
CA THR A 422 -15.49 10.19 35.91
C THR A 422 -15.56 8.66 35.92
N THR A 423 -14.86 7.99 35.00
CA THR A 423 -14.90 6.53 34.85
C THR A 423 -14.19 5.87 36.04
N PRO A 424 -14.86 4.99 36.80
CA PRO A 424 -14.23 4.32 37.93
C PRO A 424 -13.08 3.41 37.48
N VAL A 425 -11.99 3.36 38.26
CA VAL A 425 -10.83 2.48 37.98
C VAL A 425 -11.27 1.01 37.89
N SER A 426 -12.17 0.57 38.78
CA SER A 426 -12.74 -0.78 38.75
C SER A 426 -13.38 -1.13 37.40
N ARG A 427 -13.99 -0.14 36.71
CA ARG A 427 -14.60 -0.37 35.40
C ARG A 427 -13.55 -0.62 34.31
N VAL A 428 -12.40 0.06 34.41
CA VAL A 428 -11.26 -0.13 33.51
C VAL A 428 -10.65 -1.52 33.75
N GLU A 429 -10.50 -1.93 35.00
CA GLU A 429 -10.02 -3.26 35.38
C GLU A 429 -10.95 -4.37 34.87
N ASP A 430 -12.25 -4.25 35.12
CA ASP A 430 -13.26 -5.21 34.66
C ASP A 430 -13.24 -5.35 33.14
N CYS A 431 -13.15 -4.23 32.42
CA CYS A 431 -13.07 -4.24 30.97
C CYS A 431 -11.79 -4.91 30.48
N PHE A 432 -10.64 -4.55 31.04
CA PHE A 432 -9.37 -5.16 30.70
C PHE A 432 -9.40 -6.68 30.91
N ASN A 433 -9.87 -7.13 32.08
CA ASN A 433 -10.03 -8.55 32.40
C ASN A 433 -10.99 -9.28 31.44
N SER A 434 -12.08 -8.62 31.04
CA SER A 434 -13.00 -9.15 30.04
C SER A 434 -12.39 -9.27 28.64
N LEU A 435 -11.49 -8.36 28.26
CA LEU A 435 -10.85 -8.36 26.94
C LEU A 435 -9.72 -9.39 26.86
N ILE A 436 -8.94 -9.58 27.93
CA ILE A 436 -7.89 -10.62 27.96
C ILE A 436 -8.46 -12.04 27.96
N ALA A 437 -9.69 -12.23 28.46
CA ALA A 437 -10.36 -13.53 28.46
C ALA A 437 -10.91 -13.93 27.07
N ARG A 438 -10.91 -13.01 26.09
CA ARG A 438 -11.46 -13.23 24.75
C ARG A 438 -10.42 -13.81 23.80
N THR A 439 -10.68 -15.01 23.29
CA THR A 439 -9.79 -15.71 22.35
C THR A 439 -9.75 -15.07 20.97
N ASP A 440 -10.77 -14.29 20.63
CA ASP A 440 -10.88 -13.54 19.37
C ASP A 440 -10.20 -12.17 19.43
N ILE A 441 -9.57 -11.77 20.54
CA ILE A 441 -8.78 -10.54 20.63
C ILE A 441 -7.30 -10.89 20.52
N GLY A 442 -6.61 -10.20 19.61
CA GLY A 442 -5.18 -10.37 19.38
C GLY A 442 -4.34 -9.29 20.06
N ILE A 443 -4.88 -8.06 20.12
CA ILE A 443 -4.18 -6.88 20.62
C ILE A 443 -5.16 -6.03 21.44
N ILE A 444 -4.69 -5.49 22.56
CA ILE A 444 -5.37 -4.47 23.35
C ILE A 444 -4.53 -3.20 23.32
N LEU A 445 -5.03 -2.15 22.69
CA LEU A 445 -4.47 -0.81 22.74
C LEU A 445 -5.04 -0.08 23.96
N ILE A 446 -4.17 0.50 24.78
CA ILE A 446 -4.57 1.27 25.95
C ILE A 446 -3.86 2.62 25.97
N ASN A 447 -4.56 3.73 26.21
CA ASN A 447 -3.85 4.99 26.39
C ASN A 447 -2.94 4.91 27.63
N GLN A 448 -1.70 5.36 27.53
CA GLN A 448 -0.71 5.25 28.61
C GLN A 448 -1.19 5.88 29.93
N HIS A 449 -1.89 7.02 29.86
CA HIS A 449 -2.44 7.67 31.06
C HIS A 449 -3.53 6.81 31.74
N VAL A 450 -4.30 6.03 30.99
CA VAL A 450 -5.26 5.05 31.52
C VAL A 450 -4.53 3.83 32.08
N ALA A 451 -3.53 3.31 31.36
CA ALA A 451 -2.70 2.19 31.81
C ALA A 451 -2.04 2.47 33.18
N ASN A 452 -1.64 3.71 33.42
CA ASN A 452 -1.11 4.17 34.71
C ASN A 452 -2.07 3.94 35.89
N THR A 453 -3.38 3.97 35.67
CA THR A 453 -4.38 3.77 36.73
C THR A 453 -4.52 2.30 37.15
N ILE A 454 -4.24 1.36 36.24
CA ILE A 454 -4.40 -0.09 36.44
C ILE A 454 -3.07 -0.86 36.37
N ARG A 455 -1.94 -0.20 36.66
CA ARG A 455 -0.60 -0.81 36.58
C ARG A 455 -0.48 -2.12 37.35
N HIS A 456 -1.15 -2.22 38.49
CA HIS A 456 -1.16 -3.41 39.33
C HIS A 456 -1.89 -4.61 38.70
N VAL A 457 -2.80 -4.37 37.74
CA VAL A 457 -3.46 -5.42 36.95
C VAL A 457 -2.58 -5.79 35.76
N LEU A 458 -2.07 -4.80 35.03
CA LEU A 458 -1.16 -5.01 33.89
C LEU A 458 0.09 -5.77 34.31
N SER A 459 0.62 -5.49 35.51
CA SER A 459 1.82 -6.15 36.03
C SER A 459 1.67 -7.66 36.25
N ARG A 460 0.44 -8.12 36.52
CA ARG A 460 0.09 -9.52 36.74
C ARG A 460 -0.19 -10.29 35.44
N TYR A 461 -0.39 -9.58 34.33
CA TYR A 461 -0.66 -10.19 33.05
C TYR A 461 0.64 -10.62 32.35
N SER A 462 0.80 -11.93 32.14
CA SER A 462 2.00 -12.54 31.54
C SER A 462 1.76 -13.14 30.16
N GLU A 463 0.50 -13.29 29.76
CA GLU A 463 0.17 -13.91 28.47
C GLU A 463 0.57 -13.02 27.31
N VAL A 464 0.98 -13.67 26.23
CA VAL A 464 1.48 -12.96 25.04
C VAL A 464 0.32 -12.52 24.14
N VAL A 465 -0.79 -13.26 24.15
CA VAL A 465 -2.02 -12.97 23.39
C VAL A 465 -3.24 -12.96 24.33
N PRO A 466 -4.04 -11.88 24.34
CA PRO A 466 -3.83 -10.65 23.58
C PRO A 466 -2.63 -9.82 24.05
N THR A 467 -1.90 -9.23 23.11
CA THR A 467 -0.78 -8.34 23.43
C THR A 467 -1.31 -6.99 23.89
N VAL A 468 -0.82 -6.48 25.03
CA VAL A 468 -1.22 -5.16 25.55
C VAL A 468 -0.19 -4.12 25.12
N LEU A 469 -0.67 -3.03 24.51
CA LEU A 469 0.15 -1.98 23.93
C LEU A 469 -0.30 -0.61 24.38
N GLU A 470 0.63 0.17 24.91
CA GLU A 470 0.35 1.54 25.34
C GLU A 470 0.50 2.52 24.18
N ILE A 471 -0.46 3.44 24.05
CA ILE A 471 -0.48 4.45 23.00
C ILE A 471 -0.65 5.86 23.59
N PRO A 472 -0.12 6.91 22.93
CA PRO A 472 -0.36 8.28 23.35
C PRO A 472 -1.86 8.65 23.23
N SER A 473 -2.24 9.74 23.87
CA SER A 473 -3.50 10.44 23.62
C SER A 473 -3.24 11.83 23.06
N LYS A 474 -4.28 12.53 22.63
CA LYS A 474 -4.17 13.90 22.10
C LYS A 474 -3.50 14.88 23.08
N ASP A 475 -3.84 14.80 24.36
CA ASP A 475 -3.37 15.73 25.39
C ASP A 475 -2.27 15.14 26.29
N HIS A 476 -2.03 13.82 26.23
CA HIS A 476 -0.98 13.15 26.99
C HIS A 476 0.00 12.44 26.04
N PRO A 477 1.23 12.97 25.85
CA PRO A 477 2.24 12.36 25.02
C PRO A 477 2.73 11.04 25.63
N TYR A 478 3.29 10.19 24.78
CA TYR A 478 3.85 8.90 25.18
C TYR A 478 5.21 9.09 25.87
N ASP A 479 5.38 8.42 27.00
CA ASP A 479 6.61 8.34 27.79
C ASP A 479 7.14 6.89 27.78
N PRO A 480 8.23 6.61 27.05
CA PRO A 480 8.80 5.25 26.95
C PRO A 480 9.26 4.67 28.29
N GLU A 481 9.62 5.50 29.27
CA GLU A 481 10.12 5.02 30.58
C GLU A 481 8.99 4.46 31.45
N LYS A 482 7.75 4.84 31.15
CA LYS A 482 6.54 4.43 31.89
C LYS A 482 5.80 3.27 31.24
N ASP A 483 6.18 2.90 30.03
CA ASP A 483 5.56 1.80 29.30
C ASP A 483 5.94 0.46 29.94
N TYR A 484 4.94 -0.37 30.21
CA TYR A 484 5.09 -1.65 30.89
C TYR A 484 5.93 -2.66 30.10
N ILE A 485 5.80 -2.68 28.78
CA ILE A 485 6.62 -3.50 27.89
C ILE A 485 8.07 -2.98 27.91
N MET A 486 8.27 -1.66 27.84
CA MET A 486 9.60 -1.05 27.91
C MET A 486 10.27 -1.23 29.28
N GLN A 487 9.51 -1.18 30.38
CA GLN A 487 10.00 -1.47 31.73
C GLN A 487 10.40 -2.94 31.89
N ARG A 488 9.60 -3.87 31.35
CA ARG A 488 10.00 -5.29 31.26
C ARG A 488 11.27 -5.46 30.45
N VAL A 489 11.37 -4.80 29.29
CA VAL A 489 12.57 -4.80 28.45
C VAL A 489 13.78 -4.26 29.23
N ASN A 490 13.65 -3.15 29.95
CA ASN A 490 14.72 -2.57 30.76
C ASN A 490 15.12 -3.46 31.96
N MET A 491 14.17 -4.14 32.61
CA MET A 491 14.46 -5.13 33.67
C MET A 491 15.27 -6.32 33.15
N TYR A 492 14.95 -6.82 31.95
CA TYR A 492 15.71 -7.89 31.30
C TYR A 492 17.09 -7.42 30.78
N LEU A 493 17.22 -6.14 30.38
CA LEU A 493 18.48 -5.55 29.93
C LEU A 493 19.41 -5.14 31.10
N GLY A 494 18.86 -4.84 32.27
CA GLY A 494 19.61 -4.48 33.48
C GLY A 494 20.22 -5.66 34.25
N ALA A 495 19.69 -6.87 34.08
CA ALA A 495 20.22 -8.09 34.71
C ALA A 495 21.52 -8.63 34.06
N GLY A 496 22.01 -7.98 33.01
CA GLY A 496 23.29 -8.29 32.35
C GLY A 496 24.44 -7.38 32.73
N GLN A 497 24.28 -6.54 33.77
CA GLN A 497 25.34 -5.73 34.36
C GLN A 497 25.59 -6.14 35.82
N GLU A 498 26.08 -7.36 36.02
CA GLU A 498 27.03 -7.69 37.08
C GLU A 498 28.15 -8.57 36.51
#